data_AF-A0A834MG39-F1
#
_entry.id   AF-A0A834MG39-F1
#
_cell.length_a   1.000
_cell.length_b   1.000
_cell.length_c   1.000
_cell.angle_alpha   90.00
_cell.angle_beta   90.00
_cell.angle_gamma   90.00
#
_symmetry.space_group_name_H-M   'P 1'
#
loop_
_entity.id
_entity.type
_entity.pdbx_description
1 polymer ?
#
loop_
_entity_poly.entity_id
_entity_poly.type
_entity_poly.pdbx_seq_one_letter_code
_entity_poly.pdbx_strand_id
1 'polypeptide(L)'
;MEQRKILVLYTGGTIGMKKNEDGVYVPVKEEFLKYICNISKLNSSDCKKRGEFIIGNRTTKVDTGSYDGFSSPNFEPLATVNQDEKTVLGSDIIRERTNNPNNLRKNIRLVIKNNLTEKIGVLFCTPTTNQVHIRRSLEGAKGLVILTFGNGNMNTDAEGVIETLRDAIKKGTVILNVTQCLKGSVMSNYEPGNDLHNIGVISGNDITTEAAYAKMVVLLQNNPADIFKISVHGEMTVK
;
A
#
# COMPACT_ATOMS: atom_id res chain seq x y z
N MET A 1 5.77 -18.51 27.71
CA MET A 1 4.96 -18.78 26.50
C MET A 1 5.86 -18.64 25.29
N GLU A 2 5.85 -19.62 24.40
CA GLU A 2 6.67 -19.63 23.19
C GLU A 2 6.13 -18.58 22.20
N GLN A 3 7.00 -17.67 21.75
CA GLN A 3 6.63 -16.57 20.86
C GLN A 3 6.37 -17.13 19.46
N ARG A 4 5.10 -17.32 19.09
CA ARG A 4 4.72 -17.77 17.76
C ARG A 4 4.82 -16.62 16.75
N LYS A 5 5.69 -16.77 15.76
CA LYS A 5 5.76 -15.87 14.59
C LYS A 5 4.87 -16.43 13.49
N ILE A 6 3.94 -15.62 12.98
CA ILE A 6 3.02 -16.01 11.91
C ILE A 6 3.45 -15.30 10.63
N LEU A 7 3.73 -16.06 9.58
CA LEU A 7 3.92 -15.56 8.22
C LEU A 7 2.60 -15.69 7.46
N VAL A 8 2.12 -14.59 6.87
CA VAL A 8 0.93 -14.58 6.01
C VAL A 8 1.40 -14.26 4.59
N LEU A 9 1.13 -15.18 3.66
CA LEU A 9 1.41 -15.01 2.24
C LEU A 9 0.09 -14.95 1.47
N TYR A 10 -0.07 -13.91 0.66
CA TYR A 10 -1.17 -13.80 -0.29
C TYR A 10 -0.68 -14.26 -1.66
N THR A 11 -1.52 -15.04 -2.34
CA THR A 11 -1.30 -15.50 -3.71
C THR A 11 -2.61 -15.44 -4.48
N GLY A 12 -2.55 -15.50 -5.80
CA GLY A 12 -3.70 -15.45 -6.69
C GLY A 12 -3.51 -16.34 -7.92
N GLY A 13 -4.52 -16.41 -8.78
CA GLY A 13 -4.55 -17.34 -9.92
C GLY A 13 -4.87 -18.77 -9.48
N THR A 14 -4.38 -19.76 -10.21
CA THR A 14 -4.61 -21.21 -9.95
C THR A 14 -3.53 -21.85 -9.07
N ILE A 15 -2.60 -21.07 -8.54
CA ILE A 15 -1.48 -21.58 -7.72
C ILE A 15 -2.03 -22.14 -6.41
N GLY A 16 -1.74 -23.41 -6.12
CA GLY A 16 -2.28 -24.13 -4.96
C GLY A 16 -3.75 -24.58 -5.11
N MET A 17 -4.33 -24.45 -6.31
CA MET A 17 -5.69 -24.91 -6.62
C MET A 17 -5.66 -26.14 -7.54
N LYS A 18 -6.67 -27.01 -7.42
CA LYS A 18 -6.92 -28.13 -8.35
C LYS A 18 -8.34 -28.07 -8.86
N LYS A 19 -8.58 -28.57 -10.08
CA LYS A 19 -9.95 -28.75 -10.57
C LYS A 19 -10.64 -29.83 -9.74
N ASN A 20 -11.85 -29.54 -9.26
CA ASN A 20 -12.75 -30.54 -8.69
C ASN A 20 -13.39 -31.40 -9.81
N GLU A 21 -14.29 -32.31 -9.44
CA GLU A 21 -15.00 -33.20 -10.38
C GLU A 21 -15.81 -32.42 -11.44
N ASP A 22 -16.27 -31.20 -11.10
CA ASP A 22 -16.99 -30.29 -12.01
C ASP A 22 -16.06 -29.42 -12.87
N GLY A 23 -14.74 -29.60 -12.78
CA GLY A 23 -13.76 -28.82 -13.54
C GLY A 23 -13.46 -27.41 -12.98
N VAL A 24 -13.97 -27.08 -11.80
CA VAL A 24 -13.80 -25.78 -11.12
C VAL A 24 -12.55 -25.80 -10.23
N TYR A 25 -11.71 -24.77 -10.30
CA TYR A 25 -10.53 -24.67 -9.44
C TYR A 25 -10.92 -24.39 -7.99
N VAL A 26 -10.52 -25.29 -7.08
CA VAL A 26 -10.72 -25.17 -5.64
C VAL A 26 -9.38 -25.21 -4.90
N PRO A 27 -9.20 -24.45 -3.80
CA PRO A 27 -7.98 -24.47 -3.01
C PRO A 27 -7.81 -25.84 -2.34
N VAL A 28 -6.61 -26.42 -2.42
CA VAL A 28 -6.30 -27.71 -1.78
C VAL A 28 -5.21 -27.51 -0.75
N LYS A 29 -5.46 -28.00 0.47
CA LYS A 29 -4.50 -27.93 1.58
C LYS A 29 -3.16 -28.52 1.17
N GLU A 30 -2.06 -27.87 1.56
CA GLU A 30 -0.66 -28.27 1.27
C GLU A 30 -0.23 -28.25 -0.20
N GLU A 31 -1.11 -28.12 -1.19
CA GLU A 31 -0.70 -28.00 -2.60
C GLU A 31 0.11 -26.73 -2.86
N PHE A 32 -0.25 -25.63 -2.20
CA PHE A 32 0.56 -24.41 -2.22
C PHE A 32 1.96 -24.63 -1.63
N LEU A 33 2.07 -25.40 -0.53
CA LEU A 33 3.36 -25.70 0.09
C LEU A 33 4.20 -26.62 -0.80
N LYS A 34 3.60 -27.63 -1.43
CA LYS A 34 4.27 -28.47 -2.43
C LYS A 34 4.76 -27.65 -3.63
N TYR A 35 4.02 -26.63 -4.03
CA TYR A 35 4.38 -25.72 -5.13
C TYR A 35 5.55 -24.80 -4.75
N ILE A 36 5.57 -24.27 -3.52
CA ILE A 36 6.71 -23.51 -2.97
C ILE A 36 7.94 -24.40 -2.75
N CYS A 37 7.76 -25.66 -2.37
CA CYS A 37 8.88 -26.59 -2.20
C CYS A 37 9.44 -27.09 -3.54
N ASN A 38 8.67 -27.02 -4.64
CA ASN A 38 9.04 -27.51 -5.97
C ASN A 38 8.82 -26.42 -7.04
N ILE A 39 9.43 -25.23 -6.89
CA ILE A 39 9.24 -24.06 -7.77
C ILE A 39 9.81 -24.31 -9.18
N SER A 40 9.31 -25.30 -9.93
CA SER A 40 9.71 -25.68 -11.29
C SER A 40 8.75 -25.16 -12.38
N LYS A 41 7.67 -24.45 -12.01
CA LYS A 41 6.64 -23.92 -12.94
C LYS A 41 6.51 -22.39 -13.15
N LEU A 42 7.49 -21.57 -12.78
CA LEU A 42 7.49 -20.13 -13.10
C LEU A 42 8.49 -19.86 -14.24
N ASN A 43 8.16 -20.22 -15.47
CA ASN A 43 9.01 -19.95 -16.64
C ASN A 43 8.44 -18.77 -17.43
N SER A 44 9.08 -17.60 -17.38
CA SER A 44 9.03 -16.63 -18.48
C SER A 44 10.39 -16.65 -19.18
N SER A 45 10.39 -16.88 -20.49
CA SER A 45 11.61 -17.16 -21.28
C SER A 45 12.54 -15.96 -21.46
N ASP A 46 12.08 -14.75 -21.12
CA ASP A 46 12.81 -13.50 -21.36
C ASP A 46 13.37 -12.84 -20.09
N CYS A 47 13.13 -13.39 -18.90
CA CYS A 47 13.57 -12.77 -17.64
C CYS A 47 14.62 -13.63 -16.91
N LYS A 48 15.77 -13.04 -16.55
CA LYS A 48 16.79 -13.66 -15.67
C LYS A 48 16.26 -14.05 -14.27
N LYS A 49 15.01 -13.70 -13.94
CA LYS A 49 14.33 -13.93 -12.66
C LYS A 49 13.10 -14.80 -12.86
N ARG A 50 12.78 -15.60 -11.84
CA ARG A 50 11.71 -16.60 -11.83
C ARG A 50 10.47 -16.16 -11.04
N GLY A 51 10.67 -15.37 -9.98
CA GLY A 51 9.59 -14.80 -9.19
C GLY A 51 10.10 -13.98 -8.02
N GLU A 52 9.22 -13.18 -7.41
CA GLU A 52 9.59 -12.26 -6.32
C GLU A 52 8.60 -12.39 -5.14
N PHE A 53 9.13 -12.40 -3.93
CA PHE A 53 8.36 -12.23 -2.70
C PHE A 53 8.39 -10.75 -2.34
N ILE A 54 7.25 -10.08 -2.49
CA ILE A 54 7.11 -8.64 -2.23
C ILE A 54 6.28 -8.40 -0.97
N ILE A 55 6.52 -7.28 -0.28
CA ILE A 55 5.77 -6.93 0.92
C ILE A 55 4.37 -6.41 0.54
N GLY A 56 3.33 -6.95 1.19
CA GLY A 56 1.95 -6.74 0.76
C GLY A 56 1.49 -5.28 0.75
N ASN A 57 1.92 -4.47 1.72
CA ASN A 57 1.55 -3.04 1.81
C ASN A 57 2.45 -2.10 0.97
N ARG A 58 3.29 -2.65 0.08
CA ARG A 58 4.01 -1.90 -0.95
C ARG A 58 3.64 -2.38 -2.36
N THR A 59 2.70 -3.33 -2.45
CA THR A 59 2.36 -4.02 -3.70
C THR A 59 1.15 -3.36 -4.37
N THR A 60 1.18 -3.26 -5.69
CA THR A 60 0.03 -2.91 -6.53
C THR A 60 -0.05 -3.84 -7.74
N LYS A 61 -1.25 -4.04 -8.29
CA LYS A 61 -1.45 -4.81 -9.51
C LYS A 61 -1.20 -3.90 -10.71
N VAL A 62 -0.22 -4.26 -11.54
CA VAL A 62 0.24 -3.43 -12.69
C VAL A 62 -0.17 -4.00 -14.04
N ASP A 63 -0.55 -5.27 -14.10
CA ASP A 63 -0.95 -5.93 -15.35
C ASP A 63 -2.17 -6.83 -15.12
N THR A 64 -3.07 -6.88 -16.11
CA THR A 64 -4.32 -7.64 -16.03
C THR A 64 -4.21 -9.07 -16.57
N GLY A 65 -3.22 -9.35 -17.42
CA GLY A 65 -3.06 -10.64 -18.10
C GLY A 65 -1.68 -11.30 -17.92
N SER A 66 -0.66 -10.55 -17.52
CA SER A 66 0.69 -11.08 -17.26
C SER A 66 0.75 -11.87 -15.95
N TYR A 67 1.61 -12.89 -15.92
CA TYR A 67 2.00 -13.58 -14.68
C TYR A 67 2.74 -12.65 -13.72
N ASP A 68 3.50 -11.69 -14.24
CA ASP A 68 4.15 -10.62 -13.48
C ASP A 68 3.16 -9.46 -13.21
N GLY A 69 1.96 -9.82 -12.75
CA GLY A 69 0.84 -8.90 -12.61
C GLY A 69 0.96 -7.94 -11.44
N PHE A 70 1.93 -8.12 -10.54
CA PHE A 70 2.12 -7.31 -9.33
C PHE A 70 3.52 -6.70 -9.29
N SER A 71 3.63 -5.49 -8.74
CA SER A 71 4.90 -4.80 -8.56
C SER A 71 4.96 -4.12 -7.19
N SER A 72 6.17 -3.96 -6.66
CA SER A 72 6.50 -3.17 -5.47
C SER A 72 7.42 -2.01 -5.88
N PRO A 73 6.88 -0.92 -6.45
CA PRO A 73 7.67 0.05 -7.20
C PRO A 73 8.60 0.92 -6.34
N ASN A 74 8.27 1.08 -5.05
CA ASN A 74 8.99 1.92 -4.10
C ASN A 74 9.69 1.11 -2.99
N PHE A 75 9.72 -0.21 -3.09
CA PHE A 75 10.34 -1.07 -2.09
C PHE A 75 10.86 -2.36 -2.72
N GLU A 76 12.11 -2.72 -2.45
CA GLU A 76 12.73 -3.90 -3.02
C GLU A 76 12.02 -5.21 -2.58
N PRO A 77 12.00 -6.24 -3.43
CA PRO A 77 11.52 -7.56 -3.04
C PRO A 77 12.22 -8.08 -1.78
N LEU A 78 11.47 -8.79 -0.95
CA LEU A 78 11.99 -9.49 0.23
C LEU A 78 12.87 -10.67 -0.15
N ALA A 79 12.55 -11.31 -1.27
CA ALA A 79 13.37 -12.34 -1.88
C ALA A 79 13.07 -12.44 -3.38
N THR A 80 14.06 -12.82 -4.16
CA THR A 80 13.93 -13.15 -5.58
C THR A 80 14.32 -14.62 -5.77
N VAL A 81 13.49 -15.36 -6.49
CA VAL A 81 13.81 -16.70 -6.96
C VAL A 81 14.42 -16.56 -8.34
N ASN A 82 15.63 -17.08 -8.54
CA ASN A 82 16.32 -17.07 -9.82
C ASN A 82 15.93 -18.27 -10.68
N GLN A 83 16.35 -18.27 -11.95
CA GLN A 83 16.12 -19.40 -12.87
C GLN A 83 16.76 -20.70 -12.39
N ASP A 84 17.90 -20.64 -11.68
CA ASP A 84 18.57 -21.80 -11.06
C ASP A 84 17.94 -22.23 -9.73
N GLU A 85 16.71 -21.77 -9.46
CA GLU A 85 15.91 -22.02 -8.24
C GLU A 85 16.55 -21.52 -6.94
N LYS A 86 17.69 -20.82 -7.01
CA LYS A 86 18.29 -20.18 -5.85
C LYS A 86 17.48 -18.96 -5.44
N THR A 87 17.21 -18.88 -4.14
CA THR A 87 16.57 -17.72 -3.53
C THR A 87 17.63 -16.74 -3.06
N VAL A 88 17.56 -15.51 -3.56
CA VAL A 88 18.37 -14.38 -3.08
C VAL A 88 17.47 -13.54 -2.19
N LEU A 89 17.87 -13.33 -0.94
CA LEU A 89 17.15 -12.44 -0.04
C LEU A 89 17.41 -10.98 -0.43
N GLY A 90 16.35 -10.16 -0.37
CA GLY A 90 16.46 -8.71 -0.50
C GLY A 90 17.27 -8.10 0.63
N SER A 91 17.71 -6.85 0.45
CA SER A 91 18.49 -6.12 1.45
C SER A 91 17.72 -6.04 2.79
N ASP A 92 18.48 -6.13 3.89
CA ASP A 92 18.11 -6.51 5.27
C ASP A 92 17.02 -5.66 6.00
N ILE A 93 16.10 -4.96 5.33
CA ILE A 93 15.13 -4.05 5.99
C ILE A 93 14.12 -4.80 6.88
N ILE A 94 13.76 -6.05 6.58
CA ILE A 94 12.98 -6.89 7.53
C ILE A 94 13.81 -7.25 8.78
N ARG A 95 15.14 -7.32 8.63
CA ARG A 95 16.06 -7.74 9.67
C ARG A 95 16.19 -6.69 10.77
N GLU A 96 16.13 -5.39 10.47
CA GLU A 96 16.14 -4.34 11.52
C GLU A 96 14.90 -4.35 12.42
N ARG A 97 13.72 -4.68 11.90
CA ARG A 97 12.51 -4.85 12.73
C ARG A 97 12.58 -6.04 13.68
N THR A 98 13.36 -7.05 13.33
CA THR A 98 13.51 -8.28 14.13
C THR A 98 14.74 -8.25 15.04
N ASN A 99 15.78 -7.46 14.71
CA ASN A 99 17.05 -7.42 15.42
C ASN A 99 17.32 -6.14 16.22
N ASN A 100 16.47 -5.11 16.18
CA ASN A 100 16.59 -4.04 17.17
C ASN A 100 16.17 -4.59 18.54
N PRO A 101 17.10 -4.74 19.52
CA PRO A 101 16.80 -5.35 20.81
C PRO A 101 15.77 -4.55 21.62
N ASN A 102 15.57 -3.27 21.28
CA ASN A 102 14.53 -2.41 21.88
C ASN A 102 13.14 -2.60 21.22
N ASN A 103 13.06 -3.27 20.05
CA ASN A 103 11.81 -3.63 19.36
C ASN A 103 11.33 -5.06 19.66
N LEU A 104 11.96 -5.74 20.62
CA LEU A 104 11.40 -6.96 21.22
C LEU A 104 10.10 -6.58 21.93
N ARG A 105 9.00 -6.49 21.17
CA ARG A 105 7.64 -6.52 21.70
C ARG A 105 7.49 -7.88 22.37
N LYS A 106 7.90 -7.98 23.64
CA LYS A 106 7.93 -9.21 24.43
C LYS A 106 6.54 -9.86 24.57
N ASN A 107 5.48 -9.17 24.13
CA ASN A 107 4.11 -9.69 24.03
C ASN A 107 3.46 -9.22 22.71
N ILE A 108 3.71 -9.91 21.60
CA ILE A 108 2.93 -9.71 20.37
C ILE A 108 1.58 -10.42 20.56
N ARG A 109 0.54 -9.65 20.90
CA ARG A 109 -0.84 -10.14 20.88
C ARG A 109 -1.39 -9.94 19.47
N LEU A 110 -1.87 -11.01 18.84
CA LEU A 110 -2.66 -10.89 17.62
C LEU A 110 -3.95 -10.16 17.95
N VAL A 111 -4.14 -8.98 17.37
CA VAL A 111 -5.37 -8.19 17.47
C VAL A 111 -5.97 -8.10 16.08
N ILE A 112 -7.18 -8.65 15.92
CA ILE A 112 -7.91 -8.60 14.66
C ILE A 112 -8.94 -7.48 14.77
N LYS A 113 -8.90 -6.53 13.83
CA LYS A 113 -9.89 -5.46 13.70
C LYS A 113 -10.94 -5.87 12.67
N ASN A 114 -12.15 -6.15 13.13
CA ASN A 114 -13.23 -6.65 12.26
C ASN A 114 -14.26 -5.59 11.86
N ASN A 115 -14.37 -4.49 12.61
CA ASN A 115 -15.39 -3.47 12.35
C ASN A 115 -14.81 -2.32 11.51
N LEU A 116 -14.47 -2.57 10.25
CA LEU A 116 -13.81 -1.61 9.35
C LEU A 116 -14.84 -0.85 8.49
N THR A 117 -15.56 0.11 9.08
CA THR A 117 -16.71 0.79 8.46
C THR A 117 -16.47 2.24 8.07
N GLU A 118 -15.21 2.70 8.11
CA GLU A 118 -14.90 4.10 7.82
C GLU A 118 -15.11 4.43 6.35
N LYS A 119 -15.86 5.51 6.09
CA LYS A 119 -16.10 6.01 4.73
C LYS A 119 -14.92 6.86 4.31
N ILE A 120 -14.24 6.43 3.25
CA ILE A 120 -13.03 7.09 2.73
C ILE A 120 -13.24 7.35 1.25
N GLY A 121 -13.07 8.61 0.86
CA GLY A 121 -13.05 9.01 -0.54
C GLY A 121 -11.69 8.71 -1.17
N VAL A 122 -11.69 8.45 -2.48
CA VAL A 122 -10.48 8.44 -3.31
C VAL A 122 -10.74 9.37 -4.48
N LEU A 123 -9.94 10.43 -4.60
CA LEU A 123 -10.05 11.40 -5.68
C LEU A 123 -8.83 11.30 -6.58
N PHE A 124 -9.03 10.87 -7.83
CA PHE A 124 -8.02 10.98 -8.86
C PHE A 124 -8.02 12.40 -9.45
N CYS A 125 -6.95 13.17 -9.23
CA CYS A 125 -6.86 14.52 -9.78
C CYS A 125 -6.73 14.51 -11.30
N THR A 126 -7.44 15.41 -11.95
CA THR A 126 -7.37 15.67 -13.38
C THR A 126 -7.12 17.17 -13.58
N PRO A 127 -6.74 17.62 -14.78
CA PRO A 127 -6.56 19.06 -15.04
C PRO A 127 -7.80 19.91 -14.75
N THR A 128 -8.99 19.32 -14.70
CA THR A 128 -10.28 19.99 -14.44
C THR A 128 -10.81 19.78 -13.01
N THR A 129 -10.03 19.13 -12.13
CA THR A 129 -10.42 18.94 -10.73
C THR A 129 -10.58 20.30 -10.03
N ASN A 130 -11.73 20.46 -9.37
CA ASN A 130 -12.14 21.69 -8.68
C ASN A 130 -12.96 21.34 -7.41
N GLN A 131 -13.53 22.34 -6.74
CA GLN A 131 -14.35 22.16 -5.53
C GLN A 131 -15.48 21.12 -5.67
N VAL A 132 -16.12 20.98 -6.84
CA VAL A 132 -17.24 20.05 -7.03
C VAL A 132 -16.76 18.60 -6.88
N HIS A 133 -15.65 18.27 -7.55
CA HIS A 133 -15.04 16.94 -7.49
C HIS A 133 -14.60 16.58 -6.06
N ILE A 134 -14.03 17.56 -5.35
CA ILE A 134 -13.58 17.39 -3.96
C ILE A 134 -14.78 17.17 -3.04
N ARG A 135 -15.83 18.01 -3.13
CA ARG A 135 -17.05 17.88 -2.30
C ARG A 135 -17.72 16.52 -2.48
N ARG A 136 -17.82 16.03 -3.73
CA ARG A 136 -18.41 14.71 -4.02
C ARG A 136 -17.57 13.58 -3.44
N SER A 137 -16.25 13.68 -3.52
CA SER A 137 -15.34 12.68 -2.92
C SER A 137 -15.39 12.68 -1.39
N LEU A 138 -15.77 13.80 -0.78
CA LEU A 138 -15.89 13.97 0.66
C LEU A 138 -17.27 13.63 1.22
N GLU A 139 -18.27 13.33 0.39
CA GLU A 139 -19.67 13.19 0.81
C GLU A 139 -19.83 12.03 1.82
N GLY A 140 -19.94 12.39 3.12
CA GLY A 140 -20.00 11.43 4.23
C GLY A 140 -18.68 10.74 4.58
N ALA A 141 -17.56 11.15 3.97
CA ALA A 141 -16.24 10.56 4.21
C ALA A 141 -15.51 11.21 5.39
N LYS A 142 -14.85 10.40 6.23
CA LYS A 142 -13.96 10.87 7.31
C LYS A 142 -12.50 10.96 6.88
N GLY A 143 -12.16 10.38 5.73
CA GLY A 143 -10.85 10.49 5.12
C GLY A 143 -10.93 10.65 3.60
N LEU A 144 -9.90 11.24 3.02
CA LEU A 144 -9.75 11.37 1.57
C LEU A 144 -8.32 11.03 1.17
N VAL A 145 -8.16 10.05 0.28
CA VAL A 145 -6.92 9.85 -0.47
C VAL A 145 -7.02 10.67 -1.75
N ILE A 146 -6.14 11.66 -1.92
CA ILE A 146 -6.08 12.47 -3.13
C ILE A 146 -4.87 12.05 -3.96
N LEU A 147 -5.11 11.62 -5.20
CA LEU A 147 -4.07 11.17 -6.13
C LEU A 147 -3.66 12.35 -6.99
N THR A 148 -2.53 12.97 -6.68
CA THR A 148 -2.01 14.18 -7.34
C THR A 148 -0.95 13.86 -8.40
N PHE A 149 -0.60 14.86 -9.20
CA PHE A 149 0.40 14.72 -10.27
C PHE A 149 1.82 14.69 -9.71
N GLY A 150 2.69 13.92 -10.37
CA GLY A 150 4.13 13.96 -10.14
C GLY A 150 4.50 13.76 -8.67
N ASN A 151 5.17 14.74 -8.08
CA ASN A 151 5.65 14.68 -6.70
C ASN A 151 4.67 15.27 -5.68
N GLY A 152 3.37 15.38 -5.99
CA GLY A 152 2.36 15.85 -5.03
C GLY A 152 1.49 17.01 -5.47
N ASN A 153 1.51 17.41 -6.74
CA ASN A 153 0.95 18.68 -7.20
C ASN A 153 -0.47 18.54 -7.76
N MET A 154 -1.30 19.55 -7.51
CA MET A 154 -2.57 19.75 -8.20
C MET A 154 -2.74 21.23 -8.53
N ASN A 155 -3.70 21.57 -9.39
CA ASN A 155 -4.06 22.96 -9.65
C ASN A 155 -4.79 23.54 -8.42
N THR A 156 -4.05 24.22 -7.54
CA THR A 156 -4.59 24.81 -6.32
C THR A 156 -5.32 26.13 -6.57
N ASP A 157 -5.05 26.79 -7.70
CA ASP A 157 -5.75 27.99 -8.16
C ASP A 157 -7.14 27.69 -8.76
N ALA A 158 -7.44 26.41 -9.04
CA ALA A 158 -8.76 26.02 -9.51
C ALA A 158 -9.84 26.36 -8.47
N GLU A 159 -11.02 26.72 -8.96
CA GLU A 159 -12.12 27.27 -8.17
C GLU A 159 -12.39 26.46 -6.89
N GLY A 160 -12.17 27.11 -5.74
CA GLY A 160 -12.51 26.63 -4.41
C GLY A 160 -11.77 25.38 -3.94
N VAL A 161 -10.68 24.96 -4.59
CA VAL A 161 -9.91 23.76 -4.21
C VAL A 161 -9.36 23.90 -2.79
N ILE A 162 -8.62 24.97 -2.53
CA ILE A 162 -7.94 25.19 -1.25
C ILE A 162 -8.95 25.41 -0.12
N GLU A 163 -10.01 26.19 -0.36
CA GLU A 163 -11.07 26.44 0.61
C GLU A 163 -11.78 25.14 0.99
N THR A 164 -12.16 24.33 -0.01
CA THR A 164 -12.90 23.09 0.22
C THR A 164 -12.07 22.07 1.01
N LEU A 165 -10.78 21.91 0.67
CA LEU A 165 -9.88 21.01 1.40
C LEU A 165 -9.63 21.50 2.83
N ARG A 166 -9.36 22.80 3.00
CA ARG A 166 -9.12 23.42 4.31
C ARG A 166 -10.35 23.27 5.22
N ASP A 167 -11.55 23.47 4.70
CA ASP A 167 -12.79 23.35 5.46
C ASP A 167 -13.08 21.90 5.86
N ALA A 168 -12.74 20.93 5.01
CA ALA A 168 -12.84 19.51 5.34
C ALA A 168 -11.88 19.14 6.49
N ILE A 169 -10.63 19.60 6.42
CA ILE A 169 -9.62 19.36 7.46
C ILE A 169 -10.07 19.98 8.79
N LYS A 170 -10.59 21.21 8.78
CA LYS A 170 -11.16 21.86 9.98
C LYS A 170 -12.31 21.07 10.61
N LYS A 171 -13.09 20.34 9.80
CA LYS A 171 -14.16 19.45 10.27
C LYS A 171 -13.67 18.08 10.75
N GLY A 172 -12.36 17.85 10.74
CA GLY A 172 -11.72 16.62 11.21
C GLY A 172 -11.48 15.57 10.12
N THR A 173 -11.71 15.87 8.85
CA THR A 173 -11.36 14.96 7.76
C THR A 173 -9.84 14.85 7.62
N VAL A 174 -9.31 13.63 7.58
CA VAL A 174 -7.90 13.40 7.26
C VAL A 174 -7.72 13.30 5.76
N ILE A 175 -6.86 14.14 5.17
CA ILE A 175 -6.56 14.11 3.74
C ILE A 175 -5.10 13.68 3.54
N LEU A 176 -4.90 12.61 2.76
CA LEU A 176 -3.59 12.06 2.43
C LEU A 176 -3.30 12.24 0.95
N ASN A 177 -2.24 12.98 0.63
CA ASN A 177 -1.77 13.23 -0.71
C ASN A 177 -0.86 12.09 -1.18
N VAL A 178 -1.25 11.39 -2.23
CA VAL A 178 -0.53 10.28 -2.84
C VAL A 178 -0.29 10.61 -4.30
N THR A 179 0.82 10.19 -4.88
CA THR A 179 1.06 10.41 -6.32
C THR A 179 0.26 9.44 -7.18
N GLN A 180 -0.16 9.88 -8.37
CA GLN A 180 -0.69 9.00 -9.42
C GLN A 180 0.41 8.14 -10.07
N CYS A 181 1.68 8.54 -9.95
CA CYS A 181 2.79 7.84 -10.56
C CYS A 181 3.03 6.51 -9.85
N LEU A 182 3.33 5.46 -10.63
CA LEU A 182 3.63 4.14 -10.09
C LEU A 182 4.84 4.15 -9.13
N LYS A 183 5.87 4.94 -9.45
CA LYS A 183 7.10 5.07 -8.67
C LYS A 183 7.38 6.52 -8.33
N GLY A 184 7.85 6.77 -7.12
CA GLY A 184 8.17 8.10 -6.61
C GLY A 184 7.57 8.36 -5.24
N SER A 185 7.76 9.58 -4.75
CA SER A 185 7.25 10.04 -3.46
C SER A 185 6.60 11.41 -3.62
N VAL A 186 5.51 11.64 -2.89
CA VAL A 186 5.05 12.99 -2.61
C VAL A 186 6.12 13.68 -1.77
N MET A 187 6.58 14.82 -2.25
CA MET A 187 7.63 15.61 -1.59
C MET A 187 6.95 16.72 -0.80
N SER A 188 7.08 16.69 0.53
CA SER A 188 6.58 17.75 1.41
C SER A 188 7.52 18.95 1.47
N ASN A 189 8.30 19.19 0.42
CA ASN A 189 9.36 20.19 0.45
C ASN A 189 8.75 21.56 0.77
N TYR A 190 9.44 22.25 1.69
CA TYR A 190 9.16 23.56 2.27
C TYR A 190 9.36 24.68 1.24
N GLU A 191 8.95 24.47 -0.01
CA GLU A 191 9.00 25.51 -1.03
C GLU A 191 7.80 26.45 -0.86
N PRO A 192 8.00 27.77 -1.07
CA PRO A 192 6.89 28.69 -1.28
C PRO A 192 5.97 28.14 -2.38
N GLY A 193 4.70 27.86 -2.06
CA GLY A 193 3.72 27.29 -3.01
C GLY A 193 3.24 25.88 -2.71
N ASN A 194 3.64 25.25 -1.60
CA ASN A 194 3.03 23.98 -1.17
C ASN A 194 1.70 24.22 -0.41
N ASP A 195 0.72 24.78 -1.11
CA ASP A 195 -0.57 25.19 -0.52
C ASP A 195 -1.29 24.03 0.19
N LEU A 196 -1.18 22.82 -0.35
CA LEU A 196 -1.76 21.61 0.24
C LEU A 196 -1.16 21.32 1.62
N HIS A 197 0.17 21.37 1.75
CA HIS A 197 0.83 21.18 3.03
C HIS A 197 0.41 22.26 4.05
N ASN A 198 0.36 23.52 3.61
CA ASN A 198 0.03 24.66 4.45
C ASN A 198 -1.37 24.60 5.05
N ILE A 199 -2.34 23.98 4.35
CA ILE A 199 -3.70 23.79 4.87
C ILE A 199 -3.87 22.49 5.68
N GLY A 200 -2.82 21.69 5.85
CA GLY A 200 -2.83 20.48 6.67
C GLY A 200 -3.05 19.16 5.90
N VAL A 201 -2.92 19.16 4.57
CA VAL A 201 -2.90 17.90 3.81
C VAL A 201 -1.62 17.14 4.15
N ILE A 202 -1.75 15.85 4.45
CA ILE A 202 -0.64 14.99 4.88
C ILE A 202 0.02 14.38 3.65
N SER A 203 1.35 14.41 3.58
CA SER A 203 2.10 13.68 2.55
C SER A 203 1.98 12.17 2.77
N GLY A 204 1.59 11.44 1.73
CA GLY A 204 1.63 9.98 1.66
C GLY A 204 3.03 9.43 1.38
N ASN A 205 4.03 10.29 1.17
CA ASN A 205 5.37 9.88 0.73
C ASN A 205 5.28 8.95 -0.49
N ASP A 206 5.89 7.76 -0.43
CA ASP A 206 5.96 6.74 -1.47
C ASP A 206 4.97 5.58 -1.26
N ILE A 207 3.91 5.79 -0.48
CA ILE A 207 2.85 4.81 -0.24
C ILE A 207 2.07 4.50 -1.53
N THR A 208 1.61 3.26 -1.69
CA THR A 208 0.67 2.93 -2.77
C THR A 208 -0.75 3.41 -2.43
N THR A 209 -1.61 3.58 -3.44
CA THR A 209 -3.01 3.97 -3.24
C THR A 209 -3.77 2.97 -2.36
N GLU A 210 -3.53 1.67 -2.57
CA GLU A 210 -4.17 0.58 -1.81
C GLU A 210 -3.75 0.62 -0.34
N ALA A 211 -2.45 0.81 -0.08
CA ALA A 211 -1.92 0.90 1.27
C ALA A 211 -2.37 2.18 1.98
N ALA A 212 -2.47 3.31 1.27
CA ALA A 212 -3.04 4.56 1.78
C ALA A 212 -4.50 4.38 2.22
N TYR A 213 -5.33 3.80 1.35
CA TYR A 213 -6.73 3.53 1.66
C TYR A 213 -6.87 2.58 2.85
N ALA A 214 -6.15 1.45 2.84
CA ALA A 214 -6.17 0.49 3.94
C ALA A 214 -5.68 1.10 5.27
N LYS A 215 -4.65 1.95 5.23
CA LYS A 215 -4.15 2.69 6.39
C LYS A 215 -5.23 3.60 6.97
N MET A 216 -5.98 4.32 6.13
CA MET A 216 -7.11 5.14 6.56
C MET A 216 -8.21 4.31 7.21
N VAL A 217 -8.62 3.21 6.58
CA VAL A 217 -9.65 2.29 7.09
C VAL A 217 -9.30 1.82 8.52
N VAL A 218 -8.03 1.49 8.76
CA VAL A 218 -7.57 0.91 10.02
C VAL A 218 -7.35 1.96 11.13
N LEU A 219 -6.91 3.17 10.77
CA LEU A 219 -6.42 4.16 11.74
C LEU A 219 -7.43 5.26 12.09
N LEU A 220 -8.35 5.63 11.18
CA LEU A 220 -9.28 6.76 11.40
C LEU A 220 -10.17 6.61 12.65
N GLN A 221 -10.46 5.39 13.08
CA GLN A 221 -11.41 5.14 14.18
C GLN A 221 -10.96 5.65 15.55
N ASN A 222 -9.65 5.61 15.84
CA ASN A 222 -9.16 5.72 17.21
C ASN A 222 -7.84 6.50 17.33
N ASN A 223 -7.43 7.23 16.29
CA ASN A 223 -6.11 7.85 16.25
C ASN A 223 -6.17 9.30 15.78
N PRO A 224 -5.28 10.17 16.29
CA PRO A 224 -5.11 11.51 15.77
C PRO A 224 -4.53 11.49 14.36
N ALA A 225 -4.76 12.55 13.59
CA ALA A 225 -4.28 12.68 12.21
C ALA A 225 -2.76 12.51 12.06
N ASP A 226 -1.96 12.85 13.09
CA ASP A 226 -0.50 12.73 13.05
C ASP A 226 0.01 11.30 12.86
N ILE A 227 -0.77 10.27 13.21
CA ILE A 227 -0.39 8.88 12.96
C ILE A 227 -0.17 8.60 11.46
N PHE A 228 -0.80 9.37 10.58
CA PHE A 228 -0.68 9.22 9.14
C PHE A 228 0.65 9.72 8.59
N LYS A 229 1.41 10.52 9.36
CA LYS A 229 2.73 11.03 8.99
C LYS A 229 3.85 10.00 9.18
N ILE A 230 3.62 8.92 9.95
CA ILE A 230 4.65 7.93 10.28
C ILE A 230 4.40 6.57 9.61
N SER A 231 5.47 5.83 9.32
CA SER A 231 5.39 4.45 8.78
C SER A 231 5.03 3.47 9.90
N VAL A 232 3.82 2.91 9.87
CA VAL A 232 3.32 2.05 10.96
C VAL A 232 3.73 0.59 10.75
N HIS A 233 3.59 0.12 9.51
CA HIS A 233 3.86 -1.26 9.11
C HIS A 233 4.81 -1.34 7.91
N GLY A 234 5.53 -0.26 7.59
CA GLY A 234 6.54 -0.25 6.54
C GLY A 234 5.95 0.06 5.16
N GLU A 235 4.72 0.54 5.13
CA GLU A 235 3.94 0.90 3.95
C GLU A 235 4.48 2.12 3.19
N MET A 236 5.32 2.92 3.86
CA MET A 236 5.98 4.08 3.27
C MET A 236 7.34 4.33 3.90
N THR A 237 8.19 5.05 3.16
CA THR A 237 9.50 5.54 3.53
C THR A 237 9.35 7.01 3.89
N VAL A 238 9.50 7.33 5.17
CA VAL A 238 9.45 8.71 5.65
C VAL A 238 10.88 9.27 5.56
N LYS A 239 11.03 10.41 4.87
CA LYS A 239 12.30 11.12 4.74
C LYS A 239 12.41 12.25 5.76
#